data_AF-A0A3D0PXC2-F1
#
_entry.id   AF-A0A3D0PXC2-F1
#
_cell.length_a   1.000
_cell.length_b   1.000
_cell.length_c   1.000
_cell.angle_alpha   90.00
_cell.angle_beta   90.00
_cell.angle_gamma   90.00
#
_symmetry.space_group_name_H-M   'P 1'
#
loop_
_entity.id
_entity.type
_entity.pdbx_description
1 polymer ?
#
loop_
_entity_poly.entity_id
_entity_poly.type
_entity_poly.pdbx_seq_one_letter_code
_entity_poly.pdbx_strand_id
1 'polypeptide(L)'
;ACGNELDPDELLNPVSKINGETPRFEETEHFFLDLPALAEANLAWLKTREGWRTNVINFSIGLFKEVKPRAITRDIDWGIPVPVKGWIDNPNKKLYVWFDAVIGYLSASIEWARRKGDPEAWRAWWNDPTTPGYYFMGKDNIT
;
A
#
# COMPACT_ATOMS: atom_id res chain seq x y z
N ALA A 1 15.75 -27.20 -8.67
CA ALA A 1 15.39 -25.76 -8.65
C ALA A 1 16.64 -24.95 -8.35
N CYS A 2 16.89 -23.86 -9.09
CA CYS A 2 18.07 -22.99 -8.92
C CYS A 2 17.83 -21.77 -8.00
N GLY A 3 16.57 -21.47 -7.64
CA GLY A 3 16.22 -20.41 -6.69
C GLY A 3 16.07 -19.01 -7.30
N ASN A 4 16.06 -18.88 -8.63
CA ASN A 4 15.85 -17.60 -9.29
C ASN A 4 14.40 -17.10 -9.09
N GLU A 5 14.25 -15.79 -8.86
CA GLU A 5 12.99 -15.09 -9.04
C GLU A 5 12.74 -14.97 -10.55
N LEU A 6 11.52 -15.31 -10.98
CA LEU A 6 11.10 -15.25 -12.37
C LEU A 6 9.82 -14.44 -12.44
N ASP A 7 9.76 -13.52 -13.41
CA ASP A 7 8.51 -12.88 -13.76
C ASP A 7 7.59 -13.89 -14.50
N PRO A 8 6.26 -13.76 -14.40
CA PRO A 8 5.33 -14.73 -14.99
C PRO A 8 5.49 -14.95 -16.51
N ASP A 9 5.99 -13.96 -17.24
CA ASP A 9 6.30 -14.02 -18.67
C ASP A 9 7.62 -14.71 -19.00
N GLU A 10 8.50 -14.90 -18.01
CA GLU A 10 9.73 -15.68 -18.16
C GLU A 10 9.49 -17.19 -18.01
N LEU A 11 8.29 -17.60 -17.59
CA LEU A 11 7.93 -19.00 -17.44
C LEU A 11 7.84 -19.71 -18.80
N LEU A 12 8.55 -20.83 -18.92
CA LEU A 12 8.40 -21.72 -20.08
C LEU A 12 7.06 -22.47 -19.99
N ASN A 13 6.23 -22.36 -21.04
CA ASN A 13 4.88 -22.96 -21.12
C ASN A 13 4.01 -22.62 -19.89
N PRO A 14 3.69 -21.34 -19.67
CA PRO A 14 2.94 -20.95 -18.50
C PRO A 14 1.54 -21.57 -18.55
N VAL A 15 1.05 -22.02 -17.40
CA VAL A 15 -0.28 -22.58 -17.23
C VAL A 15 -0.98 -21.89 -16.06
N SER A 16 -2.24 -21.51 -16.27
CA SER A 16 -3.07 -20.91 -15.23
C SER A 16 -3.30 -21.92 -14.11
N LYS A 17 -2.99 -21.51 -12.87
CA LYS A 17 -3.25 -22.35 -11.69
C LYS A 17 -4.75 -22.52 -11.40
N ILE A 18 -5.60 -21.65 -11.96
CA ILE A 18 -7.04 -21.65 -11.71
C ILE A 18 -7.76 -22.64 -12.63
N ASN A 19 -7.45 -22.61 -13.94
CA ASN A 19 -8.19 -23.37 -14.94
C ASN A 19 -7.30 -24.24 -15.87
N GLY A 20 -5.98 -24.21 -15.72
CA GLY A 20 -5.05 -25.03 -16.51
C GLY A 20 -4.80 -24.54 -17.93
N GLU A 21 -5.46 -23.46 -18.37
CA GLU A 21 -5.27 -22.91 -19.72
C GLU A 21 -3.96 -22.12 -19.82
N THR A 22 -3.46 -21.97 -21.05
CA THR A 22 -2.33 -21.06 -21.34
C THR A 22 -2.79 -19.61 -21.10
N PRO A 23 -2.12 -18.85 -20.22
CA PRO A 23 -2.48 -17.46 -19.97
C PRO A 23 -2.20 -16.59 -21.20
N ARG A 24 -2.92 -15.48 -21.30
CA ARG A 24 -2.72 -14.43 -22.30
C ARG A 24 -2.29 -13.14 -21.61
N PHE A 25 -1.46 -12.38 -22.30
CA PHE A 25 -1.09 -11.04 -21.85
C PHE A 25 -2.07 -10.03 -22.44
N GLU A 26 -2.74 -9.30 -21.57
CA GLU A 26 -3.75 -8.31 -21.93
C GLU A 26 -3.37 -6.95 -21.34
N GLU A 27 -3.54 -5.88 -22.12
CA GLU A 27 -3.32 -4.52 -21.65
C GLU A 27 -4.48 -4.07 -20.77
N THR A 28 -4.16 -3.37 -19.69
CA THR A 28 -5.15 -2.90 -18.71
C THR A 28 -4.68 -1.60 -18.07
N GLU A 29 -5.63 -0.72 -17.79
CA GLU A 29 -5.34 0.55 -17.14
C GLU A 29 -5.26 0.38 -15.61
N HIS A 30 -4.32 1.10 -14.99
CA HIS A 30 -4.13 1.16 -13.54
C HIS A 30 -3.86 2.58 -13.09
N PHE A 31 -4.44 2.97 -11.95
CA PHE A 31 -4.02 4.18 -11.23
C PHE A 31 -2.73 3.93 -10.46
N PHE A 32 -1.84 4.92 -10.51
CA PHE A 32 -0.57 4.95 -9.79
C PHE A 32 -0.55 6.10 -8.81
N LEU A 33 0.02 5.86 -7.64
CA LEU A 33 0.44 6.91 -6.72
C LEU A 33 1.80 7.42 -7.16
N ASP A 34 1.88 8.74 -7.40
CA ASP A 34 3.14 9.44 -7.65
C ASP A 34 3.93 9.60 -6.34
N LEU A 35 4.46 8.48 -5.85
CA LEU A 35 5.36 8.45 -4.71
C LEU A 35 6.62 9.32 -4.89
N PRO A 36 7.23 9.43 -6.10
CA PRO A 36 8.32 10.38 -6.33
C PRO A 36 8.00 11.82 -5.92
N ALA A 37 6.77 12.30 -6.15
CA ALA A 37 6.35 13.64 -5.72
C ALA A 37 6.41 13.86 -4.20
N LEU A 38 6.41 12.78 -3.40
CA LEU A 38 6.51 12.83 -1.94
C LEU A 38 7.94 12.62 -1.41
N ALA A 39 8.92 12.35 -2.29
CA ALA A 39 10.26 11.94 -1.88
C ALA A 39 10.98 13.02 -1.06
N GLU A 40 10.93 14.28 -1.50
CA GLU A 40 11.62 15.38 -0.81
C GLU A 40 11.09 15.57 0.62
N ALA A 41 9.77 15.66 0.79
CA ALA A 41 9.14 15.85 2.08
C ALA A 41 9.43 14.67 3.03
N ASN A 42 9.39 13.43 2.53
CA ASN A 42 9.72 12.25 3.33
C ASN A 42 11.19 12.20 3.74
N LEU A 43 12.11 12.54 2.82
CA LEU A 43 13.54 12.60 3.13
C LEU A 43 13.86 13.68 4.16
N ALA A 44 13.20 14.85 4.07
CA ALA A 44 13.32 15.90 5.06
C ALA A 44 12.80 15.43 6.44
N TRP A 45 11.63 14.79 6.46
CA TRP A 45 11.04 14.24 7.69
C TRP A 45 11.91 13.15 8.33
N LEU A 46 12.44 12.22 7.55
CA LEU A 46 13.31 11.14 8.03
C LEU A 46 14.56 11.66 8.75
N LYS A 47 15.13 12.79 8.28
CA LYS A 47 16.30 13.43 8.92
C LYS A 47 16.00 14.01 10.30
N THR A 48 14.72 14.23 10.64
CA THR A 48 14.30 14.73 11.96
C THR A 48 14.06 13.61 12.98
N ARG A 49 14.15 12.33 12.57
CA ARG A 49 13.81 11.21 13.44
C ARG A 49 14.96 10.88 14.39
N GLU A 50 14.65 10.90 15.68
CA GLU A 50 15.54 10.47 16.76
C GLU A 50 15.04 9.16 17.38
N GLY A 51 15.96 8.36 17.93
CA GLY A 51 15.62 7.10 18.64
C GLY A 51 15.26 5.91 17.75
N TRP A 52 15.15 6.08 16.43
CA TRP A 52 14.99 4.97 15.50
C TRP A 52 16.32 4.24 15.28
N ARG A 53 16.25 2.93 15.01
CA ARG A 53 17.44 2.13 14.70
C ARG A 53 18.09 2.63 13.42
N THR A 54 19.41 2.78 13.43
CA THR A 54 20.20 3.33 12.30
C THR A 54 19.93 2.62 10.97
N ASN A 55 19.78 1.30 11.00
CA ASN A 55 19.49 0.52 9.79
C ASN A 55 18.12 0.83 9.18
N VAL A 56 17.11 1.14 9.99
CA VAL A 56 15.77 1.53 9.52
C VAL A 56 15.82 2.88 8.82
N ILE A 57 16.50 3.86 9.42
CA ILE A 57 16.66 5.20 8.83
C ILE A 57 17.41 5.12 7.50
N ASN A 58 18.59 4.46 7.48
CA ASN A 58 19.42 4.39 6.29
C ASN A 58 18.73 3.64 5.15
N PHE A 59 18.01 2.56 5.47
CA PHE A 59 17.24 1.82 4.48
C PHE A 59 16.11 2.68 3.89
N SER A 60 15.34 3.36 4.74
CA SER A 60 14.25 4.24 4.31
C SER A 60 14.75 5.40 3.44
N ILE A 61 15.89 6.00 3.79
CA ILE A 61 16.54 7.01 2.95
C ILE A 61 16.95 6.44 1.58
N GLY A 62 17.47 5.21 1.56
CA GLY A 62 17.79 4.49 0.32
C GLY A 62 16.58 4.31 -0.58
N LEU A 63 15.46 3.83 -0.03
CA LEU A 63 14.20 3.66 -0.78
C LEU A 63 13.76 4.93 -1.49
N PHE A 64 13.81 6.08 -0.81
CA PHE A 64 13.34 7.34 -1.38
C PHE A 64 14.26 7.97 -2.44
N LYS A 65 15.53 7.51 -2.57
CA LYS A 65 16.43 8.01 -3.63
C LYS A 65 16.04 7.50 -5.02
N GLU A 66 15.46 6.30 -5.09
CA GLU A 66 15.11 5.62 -6.35
C GLU A 66 13.63 5.23 -6.37
N VAL A 67 12.80 5.92 -5.58
CA VAL A 67 11.38 5.61 -5.49
C VAL A 67 10.71 5.76 -6.85
N LYS A 68 9.88 4.79 -7.20
CA LYS A 68 9.10 4.78 -8.43
C LYS A 68 7.61 4.95 -8.09
N PRO A 69 6.79 5.41 -9.04
CA PRO A 69 5.33 5.34 -8.89
C PRO A 69 4.89 3.91 -8.59
N ARG A 70 3.85 3.76 -7.77
CA ARG A 70 3.31 2.45 -7.39
C ARG A 70 1.86 2.33 -7.80
N ALA A 71 1.50 1.23 -8.46
CA ALA A 71 0.12 0.95 -8.81
C ALA A 71 -0.72 0.72 -7.54
N ILE A 72 -1.82 1.49 -7.40
CA ILE A 72 -2.74 1.44 -6.26
C ILE A 72 -4.05 0.74 -6.59
N THR A 73 -4.14 0.13 -7.76
CA THR A 73 -5.32 -0.64 -8.21
C THR A 73 -4.90 -2.01 -8.71
N ARG A 74 -5.85 -2.95 -8.74
CA ARG A 74 -5.68 -4.31 -9.26
C ARG A 74 -6.90 -4.77 -10.04
N ASP A 75 -6.67 -5.66 -10.99
CA ASP A 75 -7.69 -6.42 -11.71
C ASP A 75 -8.07 -7.67 -10.91
N ILE A 76 -8.99 -7.52 -9.97
CA ILE A 76 -9.48 -8.58 -9.06
C ILE A 76 -10.96 -8.35 -8.74
N ASP A 77 -11.70 -9.41 -8.45
CA ASP A 77 -13.13 -9.34 -8.13
C ASP A 77 -13.42 -9.06 -6.65
N TRP A 78 -12.43 -9.27 -5.77
CA TRP A 78 -12.54 -9.05 -4.32
C TRP A 78 -11.71 -7.85 -3.84
N GLY A 79 -12.36 -6.89 -3.17
CA GLY A 79 -11.71 -5.72 -2.59
C GLY A 79 -12.59 -4.49 -2.54
N ILE A 80 -11.99 -3.33 -2.20
CA ILE A 80 -12.70 -2.05 -2.17
C ILE A 80 -12.81 -1.50 -3.61
N PRO A 81 -14.02 -1.13 -4.09
CA PRO A 81 -14.20 -0.51 -5.40
C PRO A 81 -13.41 0.80 -5.55
N VAL A 82 -12.87 1.05 -6.75
CA VAL A 82 -12.15 2.30 -7.03
C VAL A 82 -13.17 3.44 -7.23
N PRO A 83 -13.16 4.52 -6.42
CA PRO A 83 -14.18 5.57 -6.45
C PRO A 83 -13.98 6.58 -7.59
N VAL A 84 -13.79 6.07 -8.81
CA VAL A 84 -13.61 6.85 -10.04
C VAL A 84 -14.75 6.53 -11.00
N LYS A 85 -15.31 7.56 -11.64
CA LYS A 85 -16.39 7.39 -12.63
C LYS A 85 -15.96 6.41 -13.72
N GLY A 86 -16.81 5.42 -14.00
CA GLY A 86 -16.52 4.34 -14.95
C GLY A 86 -15.77 3.14 -14.35
N TRP A 87 -15.17 3.30 -13.17
CA TRP A 87 -14.49 2.21 -12.44
C TRP A 87 -15.26 1.76 -11.21
N ILE A 88 -16.04 2.64 -10.58
CA ILE A 88 -16.78 2.36 -9.34
C ILE A 88 -17.74 1.18 -9.49
N ASP A 89 -18.37 1.04 -10.66
CA ASP A 89 -19.29 -0.06 -10.98
C ASP A 89 -18.59 -1.23 -11.67
N ASN A 90 -17.26 -1.15 -11.89
CA ASN A 90 -16.51 -2.23 -12.52
C ASN A 90 -16.27 -3.35 -11.50
N PRO A 91 -16.76 -4.59 -11.74
CA PRO A 91 -16.61 -5.68 -10.80
C PRO A 91 -15.15 -6.08 -10.58
N ASN A 92 -14.26 -5.80 -11.53
CA ASN A 92 -12.87 -6.26 -11.54
C ASN A 92 -11.86 -5.18 -11.16
N LYS A 93 -12.25 -3.91 -10.96
CA LYS A 93 -11.31 -2.84 -10.58
C LYS A 93 -11.41 -2.55 -9.10
N LYS A 94 -10.40 -2.97 -8.33
CA LYS A 94 -10.32 -2.74 -6.88
C LYS A 94 -9.08 -1.94 -6.50
N LEU A 95 -9.15 -1.27 -5.36
CA LEU A 95 -7.96 -0.74 -4.70
C LEU A 95 -7.03 -1.89 -4.34
N TYR A 96 -5.73 -1.67 -4.53
CA TYR A 96 -4.72 -2.64 -4.15
C TYR A 96 -4.62 -2.71 -2.63
N VAL A 97 -4.58 -3.91 -2.05
CA VAL A 97 -4.60 -4.10 -0.58
C VAL A 97 -3.46 -3.36 0.14
N TRP A 98 -2.30 -3.22 -0.48
CA TRP A 98 -1.19 -2.47 0.13
C TRP A 98 -1.46 -0.96 0.21
N PHE A 99 -2.36 -0.44 -0.63
CA PHE A 99 -2.80 0.95 -0.57
C PHE A 99 -3.89 1.15 0.52
N ASP A 100 -4.86 0.24 0.63
CA ASP A 100 -5.97 0.41 1.59
C ASP A 100 -5.64 -0.08 3.02
N ALA A 101 -4.73 -1.04 3.19
CA ALA A 101 -4.47 -1.65 4.49
C ALA A 101 -3.98 -0.64 5.53
N VAL A 102 -3.14 0.32 5.13
CA VAL A 102 -2.63 1.38 6.03
C VAL A 102 -3.73 2.35 6.47
N ILE A 103 -4.80 2.50 5.67
CA ILE A 103 -5.98 3.30 6.03
C ILE A 103 -6.81 2.57 7.10
N GLY A 104 -6.65 1.25 7.20
CA GLY A 104 -7.24 0.40 8.23
C GLY A 104 -6.99 0.87 9.67
N TYR A 105 -5.83 1.47 9.95
CA TYR A 105 -5.54 2.04 11.27
C TYR A 105 -6.51 3.17 11.65
N LEU A 106 -6.83 4.04 10.68
CA LEU A 106 -7.77 5.14 10.87
C LEU A 106 -9.21 4.61 10.93
N SER A 107 -9.61 3.75 9.99
CA SER A 107 -10.99 3.23 9.94
C SER A 107 -11.36 2.41 11.18
N ALA A 108 -10.42 1.63 11.72
CA ALA A 108 -10.60 0.92 12.99
C ALA A 108 -10.83 1.89 14.17
N SER A 109 -10.11 3.02 14.19
CA SER A 109 -10.27 4.08 15.19
C SER A 109 -11.64 4.76 15.09
N ILE A 110 -12.11 5.03 13.87
CA ILE A 110 -13.45 5.57 13.60
C ILE A 110 -14.53 4.61 14.08
N GLU A 111 -14.40 3.31 13.77
CA GLU A 111 -15.36 2.30 14.20
C GLU A 111 -15.37 2.14 15.73
N TRP A 112 -14.21 2.19 16.39
CA TRP A 112 -14.12 2.22 17.85
C TRP A 112 -14.89 3.40 18.45
N ALA A 113 -14.68 4.61 17.92
CA ALA A 113 -15.34 5.83 18.39
C ALA A 113 -16.86 5.71 18.27
N ARG A 114 -17.34 5.25 17.11
CA ARG A 114 -18.76 4.99 16.85
C ARG A 114 -19.36 3.97 17.84
N ARG A 115 -18.67 2.84 18.09
CA ARG A 115 -19.13 1.79 19.02
C ARG A 115 -19.18 2.24 20.47
N LYS A 116 -18.29 3.14 20.87
CA LYS A 116 -18.23 3.69 22.23
C LYS A 116 -19.37 4.70 22.51
N GLY A 117 -20.04 5.21 21.48
CA GLY A 117 -21.12 6.20 21.61
C GLY A 117 -20.68 7.66 21.45
N ASP A 118 -19.43 7.89 21.04
CA ASP A 118 -18.92 9.22 20.68
C ASP A 118 -18.21 9.12 19.32
N PRO A 119 -18.95 9.28 18.21
CA PRO A 119 -18.43 9.07 16.84
C PRO A 119 -17.23 9.94 16.46
N GLU A 120 -17.01 11.07 17.14
CA GLU A 120 -15.93 12.00 16.81
C GLU A 120 -14.69 11.80 17.70
N ALA A 121 -14.74 10.89 18.69
CA ALA A 121 -13.66 10.67 19.66
C ALA A 121 -12.30 10.32 19.02
N TRP A 122 -12.30 9.69 17.84
CA TRP A 122 -11.07 9.33 17.12
C TRP A 122 -10.24 10.57 16.73
N ARG A 123 -10.89 11.73 16.52
CA ARG A 123 -10.21 12.97 16.11
C ARG A 123 -9.25 13.49 17.15
N ALA A 124 -9.55 13.29 18.44
CA ALA A 124 -8.70 13.74 19.53
C ALA A 124 -7.27 13.17 19.41
N TRP A 125 -7.13 11.96 18.87
CA TRP A 125 -5.84 11.33 18.61
C TRP A 125 -5.30 11.68 17.21
N TRP A 126 -6.13 11.52 16.16
CA TRP A 126 -5.66 11.62 14.77
C TRP A 126 -5.42 13.04 14.28
N ASN A 127 -6.03 14.05 14.90
CA ASN A 127 -5.89 15.46 14.49
C ASN A 127 -5.01 16.30 15.41
N ASP A 128 -4.58 15.76 16.56
CA ASP A 128 -3.64 16.45 17.44
C ASP A 128 -2.20 16.19 16.96
N PRO A 129 -1.47 17.22 16.46
CA PRO A 129 -0.11 17.05 15.96
C PRO A 129 0.91 16.68 17.05
N THR A 130 0.55 16.83 18.34
CA THR A 130 1.41 16.47 19.48
C THR A 130 1.24 15.04 19.93
N THR A 131 0.18 14.35 19.49
CA THR A 131 -0.11 12.97 19.85
C THR A 131 0.86 12.01 19.14
N PRO A 132 1.59 11.15 19.88
CA PRO A 132 2.55 10.24 19.27
C PRO A 132 1.88 9.01 18.65
N GLY A 133 2.24 8.65 17.41
CA GLY A 133 1.83 7.41 16.76
C GLY A 133 2.92 6.33 16.81
N TYR A 134 2.56 5.12 17.24
CA TYR A 134 3.47 3.96 17.28
C TYR A 134 2.94 2.82 16.41
N TYR A 135 3.75 2.38 15.44
CA TYR A 135 3.43 1.28 14.53
C TYR A 135 4.38 0.11 14.81
N PHE A 136 3.86 -0.93 15.45
CA PHE A 136 4.60 -2.16 15.71
C PHE A 136 4.53 -3.05 14.48
N MET A 137 5.68 -3.25 13.82
CA MET A 137 5.73 -3.99 12.56
C MET A 137 6.98 -4.87 12.46
N GLY A 138 6.85 -5.94 11.69
CA GLY A 138 7.97 -6.79 11.30
C GLY A 138 8.90 -6.07 10.31
N LYS A 139 10.14 -6.55 10.21
CA LYS A 139 11.16 -5.98 9.33
C LYS A 139 10.67 -5.85 7.87
N ASP A 140 9.93 -6.84 7.40
CA ASP A 140 9.50 -6.90 5.99
C ASP A 140 8.46 -5.83 5.60
N ASN A 141 7.89 -5.12 6.59
CA ASN A 141 7.01 -3.97 6.35
C ASN A 141 7.77 -2.63 6.26
N ILE A 142 9.09 -2.67 6.45
CA ILE A 142 9.99 -1.54 6.21
C ILE A 142 10.64 -1.69 4.83
N THR A 143 10.87 -2.93 4.39
CA THR A 143 11.66 -3.30 3.20
C THR A 143 10.96 -3.07 1.87
#